data_AF-A0A2E9IM81-F1
#
_entry.id   AF-A0A2E9IM81-F1
#
_cell.length_a   1.000
_cell.length_b   1.000
_cell.length_c   1.000
_cell.angle_alpha   90.00
_cell.angle_beta   90.00
_cell.angle_gamma   90.00
#
_symmetry.space_group_name_H-M   'P 1'
#
loop_
_entity.id
_entity.type
_entity.pdbx_description
1 polymer ?
#
loop_
_entity_poly.entity_id
_entity_poly.type
_entity_poly.pdbx_seq_one_letter_code
_entity_poly.pdbx_strand_id
1 'polypeptide(L)'
;MAFQFSDKHIEDFHMLGYTVFGQILPPSLISDLRRVSDAAREIARERGGAQAQRLQPVGHFDLDQQPFIDYADLPDLVDAVAKVLTPDHHHGNRDEFGILLEPAEMPYCTAWHRDWRDNIHGLNLEHWNQGLLDINLFNQINCALYNDSCTWVVPGSHLRHDLRSEAERFPDRPIPGPNLEGRTTEEREYTCLKYCRSMPGAVQLHLEAGDFALYRNTLWHMGNYVPYSIRATLHDCPMTPEFKAWRQQHKQEAAQRQKVGIVMENPNTNRF
;
A
#
# COMPACT_ATOMS: atom_id res chain seq x y z
N MET A 1 26.74 -1.27 -0.32
CA MET A 1 27.13 -2.21 -1.40
C MET A 1 26.20 -1.95 -2.58
N ALA A 2 26.56 -2.28 -3.82
CA ALA A 2 25.61 -2.18 -4.92
C ALA A 2 24.48 -3.20 -4.71
N PHE A 3 23.25 -2.85 -5.10
CA PHE A 3 22.10 -3.75 -5.04
C PHE A 3 22.38 -5.05 -5.80
N GLN A 4 21.89 -6.17 -5.27
CA GLN A 4 21.98 -7.47 -5.91
C GLN A 4 20.63 -8.18 -5.85
N PHE A 5 20.13 -8.55 -7.02
CA PHE A 5 18.96 -9.42 -7.13
C PHE A 5 19.31 -10.86 -6.75
N SER A 6 18.40 -11.58 -6.12
CA SER A 6 18.54 -13.01 -5.82
C SER A 6 17.20 -13.73 -5.96
N ASP A 7 17.24 -15.05 -6.15
CA ASP A 7 16.05 -15.90 -6.25
C ASP A 7 15.17 -15.82 -4.98
N LYS A 8 15.77 -15.50 -3.83
CA LYS A 8 15.03 -15.23 -2.60
C LYS A 8 13.97 -14.14 -2.77
N HIS A 9 14.20 -13.13 -3.63
CA HIS A 9 13.19 -12.11 -3.85
C HIS A 9 11.93 -12.68 -4.54
N ILE A 10 12.14 -13.59 -5.49
CA ILE A 10 11.06 -14.29 -6.19
C ILE A 10 10.34 -15.20 -5.19
N GLU A 11 11.09 -16.03 -4.47
CA GLU A 11 10.53 -16.96 -3.47
C GLU A 11 9.72 -16.23 -2.40
N ASP A 12 10.28 -15.17 -1.80
CA ASP A 12 9.61 -14.38 -0.76
C ASP A 12 8.33 -13.72 -1.31
N PHE A 13 8.37 -13.13 -2.51
CA PHE A 13 7.19 -12.53 -3.10
C PHE A 13 6.06 -13.54 -3.29
N HIS A 14 6.36 -14.71 -3.85
CA HIS A 14 5.36 -15.74 -4.10
C HIS A 14 4.86 -16.41 -2.81
N MET A 15 5.73 -16.64 -1.83
CA MET A 15 5.40 -17.35 -0.58
C MET A 15 4.80 -16.44 0.49
N LEU A 16 5.40 -15.27 0.70
CA LEU A 16 5.03 -14.32 1.75
C LEU A 16 4.10 -13.22 1.24
N GLY A 17 4.02 -13.00 -0.07
CA GLY A 17 3.20 -11.97 -0.69
C GLY A 17 3.90 -10.63 -0.80
N TYR A 18 5.16 -10.54 -0.35
CA TYR A 18 5.98 -9.36 -0.50
C TYR A 18 7.45 -9.74 -0.59
N THR A 19 8.25 -8.86 -1.19
CA THR A 19 9.69 -8.89 -1.13
C THR A 19 10.23 -7.47 -0.97
N VAL A 20 11.44 -7.33 -0.42
CA VAL A 20 12.11 -6.05 -0.23
C VAL A 20 13.43 -6.08 -0.98
N PHE A 21 13.58 -5.19 -1.96
CA PHE A 21 14.85 -4.91 -2.61
C PHE A 21 15.61 -3.89 -1.79
N GLY A 22 16.57 -4.38 -0.99
CA GLY A 22 17.34 -3.55 -0.07
C GLY A 22 18.29 -2.59 -0.79
N GLN A 23 18.27 -1.32 -0.40
CA GLN A 23 19.18 -0.26 -0.88
C GLN A 23 19.26 -0.16 -2.41
N ILE A 24 18.14 -0.38 -3.11
CA ILE A 24 18.08 -0.36 -4.58
C ILE A 24 18.16 1.06 -5.15
N LEU A 25 17.70 2.07 -4.41
CA LEU A 25 17.84 3.47 -4.84
C LEU A 25 19.25 3.99 -4.54
N PRO A 26 19.93 4.64 -5.50
CA PRO A 26 21.20 5.29 -5.25
C PRO A 26 21.02 6.51 -4.32
N PRO A 27 21.99 6.82 -3.44
CA PRO A 27 21.88 7.93 -2.50
C PRO A 27 21.57 9.30 -3.13
N SER A 28 22.06 9.57 -4.34
CA SER A 28 21.75 10.80 -5.07
C SER A 28 20.26 10.91 -5.39
N LEU A 29 19.65 9.84 -5.90
CA LEU A 29 18.22 9.81 -6.21
C LEU A 29 17.37 9.91 -4.94
N ILE A 30 17.80 9.31 -3.83
CA ILE A 30 17.14 9.50 -2.52
C ILE A 30 17.14 10.98 -2.13
N SER A 31 18.27 11.68 -2.30
CA SER A 31 18.36 13.11 -2.00
C SER A 31 17.38 13.94 -2.83
N ASP A 32 17.31 13.68 -4.14
CA ASP A 32 16.40 14.39 -5.04
C ASP A 32 14.92 14.10 -4.74
N LEU A 33 14.58 12.84 -4.49
CA LEU A 33 13.23 12.41 -4.12
C LEU A 33 12.79 12.98 -2.77
N ARG A 34 13.70 13.09 -1.78
CA ARG A 34 13.40 13.73 -0.49
C ARG A 34 13.05 15.20 -0.68
N ARG A 35 13.84 15.93 -1.47
CA ARG A 35 13.61 17.35 -1.75
C ARG A 35 12.21 17.59 -2.33
N VAL A 36 11.80 16.82 -3.34
CA VAL A 36 10.45 16.97 -3.92
C VAL A 36 9.34 16.45 -2.98
N SER A 37 9.64 15.45 -2.16
CA SER A 37 8.68 14.95 -1.16
C SER A 37 8.46 15.92 0.00
N ASP A 38 9.46 16.72 0.35
CA ASP A 38 9.31 17.76 1.37
C ASP A 38 8.37 18.87 0.88
N ALA A 39 8.50 19.29 -0.39
CA ALA A 39 7.53 20.20 -1.00
C ALA A 39 6.13 19.56 -1.10
N ALA A 40 6.04 18.28 -1.47
CA ALA A 40 4.79 17.55 -1.51
C ALA A 40 4.10 17.48 -0.13
N ARG A 41 4.87 17.39 0.96
CA ARG A 41 4.36 17.38 2.32
C ARG A 41 3.64 18.68 2.68
N GLU A 42 4.23 19.81 2.33
CA GLU A 42 3.60 21.11 2.56
C GLU A 42 2.30 21.24 1.77
N ILE A 43 2.31 20.87 0.47
CA ILE A 43 1.09 20.86 -0.36
C ILE A 43 0.01 19.95 0.23
N ALA A 44 0.38 18.77 0.72
CA ALA A 44 -0.56 17.84 1.34
C ALA A 44 -1.22 18.45 2.59
N ARG A 45 -0.43 19.13 3.42
CA ARG A 45 -0.91 19.77 4.66
C ARG A 45 -1.76 21.01 4.38
N GLU A 46 -1.39 21.82 3.39
CA GLU A 46 -2.20 22.97 2.96
C GLU A 46 -3.60 22.54 2.48
N ARG A 47 -3.69 21.40 1.77
CA ARG A 47 -4.95 20.91 1.19
C ARG A 47 -5.78 20.05 2.14
N GLY A 48 -5.12 19.15 2.87
CA GLY A 48 -5.77 18.12 3.69
C GLY A 48 -5.68 18.37 5.20
N GLY A 49 -5.02 19.45 5.62
CA GLY A 49 -4.76 19.77 7.03
C GLY A 49 -3.61 18.96 7.63
N ALA A 50 -3.36 19.20 8.92
CA ALA A 50 -2.23 18.64 9.66
C ALA A 50 -2.18 17.10 9.66
N GLN A 51 -3.31 16.42 9.52
CA GLN A 51 -3.39 14.95 9.53
C GLN A 51 -3.27 14.30 8.14
N ALA A 52 -3.02 15.08 7.08
CA ALA A 52 -2.84 14.54 5.73
C ALA A 52 -1.66 13.56 5.66
N GLN A 53 -1.90 12.34 5.18
CA GLN A 53 -0.89 11.27 5.10
C GLN A 53 -0.55 10.89 3.66
N ARG A 54 -1.07 11.64 2.68
CA ARG A 54 -0.97 11.28 1.27
C ARG A 54 -1.08 12.50 0.37
N LEU A 55 -0.21 12.57 -0.63
CA LEU A 55 -0.37 13.40 -1.82
C LEU A 55 -0.38 12.48 -3.04
N GLN A 56 -1.49 12.43 -3.78
CA GLN A 56 -1.64 11.53 -4.92
C GLN A 56 -2.72 12.06 -5.89
N PRO A 57 -2.50 11.98 -7.22
CA PRO A 57 -1.27 11.55 -7.90
C PRO A 57 -0.23 12.68 -8.02
N VAL A 58 1.07 12.36 -7.98
CA VAL A 58 2.15 13.38 -7.91
C VAL A 58 2.22 14.28 -9.16
N GLY A 59 1.83 13.78 -10.34
CA GLY A 59 1.86 14.53 -11.60
C GLY A 59 0.88 15.70 -11.67
N HIS A 60 -0.08 15.78 -10.74
CA HIS A 60 -1.10 16.83 -10.72
C HIS A 60 -0.70 18.05 -9.87
N PHE A 61 0.53 18.09 -9.37
CA PHE A 61 1.02 19.14 -8.48
C PHE A 61 2.25 19.83 -9.08
N ASP A 62 2.42 21.10 -8.73
CA ASP A 62 3.58 21.91 -9.11
C ASP A 62 4.80 21.48 -8.28
N LEU A 63 5.39 20.37 -8.71
CA LEU A 63 6.59 19.75 -8.15
C LEU A 63 7.58 19.53 -9.28
N ASP A 64 8.88 19.60 -8.98
CA ASP A 64 9.91 19.13 -9.90
C ASP A 64 9.68 17.64 -10.20
N GLN A 65 9.37 17.35 -11.46
CA GLN A 65 8.97 16.01 -11.89
C GLN A 65 10.16 15.11 -12.23
N GLN A 66 11.36 15.68 -12.41
CA GLN A 66 12.52 14.92 -12.88
C GLN A 66 12.89 13.77 -11.93
N PRO A 67 12.92 13.94 -10.60
CA PRO A 67 13.26 12.83 -9.70
C PRO A 67 12.26 11.65 -9.77
N PHE A 68 10.99 11.92 -10.07
CA PHE A 68 9.99 10.86 -10.26
C PHE A 68 10.18 10.11 -11.58
N ILE A 69 10.65 10.80 -12.62
CA ILE A 69 11.01 10.20 -13.91
C ILE A 69 12.25 9.33 -13.74
N ASP A 70 13.30 9.85 -13.09
CA ASP A 70 14.54 9.12 -12.83
C ASP A 70 14.29 7.86 -11.99
N TYR A 71 13.34 7.92 -11.05
CA TYR A 71 12.88 6.76 -10.29
C TYR A 71 12.18 5.72 -11.18
N ALA A 72 11.24 6.15 -12.02
CA ALA A 72 10.48 5.27 -12.92
C ALA A 72 11.40 4.55 -13.93
N ASP A 73 12.44 5.25 -14.39
CA ASP A 73 13.38 4.78 -15.41
C ASP A 73 14.61 4.08 -14.82
N LEU A 74 14.70 3.92 -13.49
CA LEU A 74 15.86 3.31 -12.82
C LEU A 74 16.03 1.84 -13.29
N PRO A 75 17.12 1.50 -14.02
CA PRO A 75 17.20 0.20 -14.70
C PRO A 75 17.14 -1.00 -13.77
N ASP A 76 17.85 -0.94 -12.63
CA ASP A 76 17.86 -2.02 -11.64
C ASP A 76 16.46 -2.28 -11.07
N LEU A 77 15.65 -1.22 -10.94
CA LEU A 77 14.32 -1.30 -10.39
C LEU A 77 13.33 -1.88 -11.42
N VAL A 78 13.38 -1.39 -12.66
CA VAL A 78 12.60 -1.94 -13.78
C VAL A 78 12.89 -3.43 -13.97
N ASP A 79 14.17 -3.82 -13.96
CA ASP A 79 14.59 -5.21 -14.10
C ASP A 79 14.13 -6.08 -12.91
N ALA A 80 14.25 -5.59 -11.67
CA ALA A 80 13.79 -6.31 -10.49
C ALA A 80 12.28 -6.56 -10.50
N VAL A 81 11.47 -5.57 -10.88
CA VAL A 81 10.01 -5.71 -11.01
C VAL A 81 9.66 -6.73 -12.10
N ALA A 82 10.32 -6.65 -13.27
CA ALA A 82 10.07 -7.58 -14.36
C ALA A 82 10.43 -9.04 -14.01
N LYS A 83 11.50 -9.25 -13.23
CA LYS A 83 11.94 -10.58 -12.77
C LYS A 83 11.03 -11.22 -11.74
N VAL A 84 10.43 -10.43 -10.85
CA VAL A 84 9.49 -10.94 -9.83
C VAL A 84 8.07 -11.08 -10.36
N LEU A 85 7.64 -10.17 -11.24
CA LEU A 85 6.32 -10.18 -11.86
C LEU A 85 6.42 -10.66 -13.32
N THR A 86 6.23 -9.75 -14.26
CA THR A 86 6.38 -9.97 -15.69
C THR A 86 6.93 -8.70 -16.35
N PRO A 87 7.51 -8.79 -17.55
CA PRO A 87 7.97 -7.62 -18.31
C PRO A 87 6.88 -6.59 -18.65
N ASP A 88 5.61 -6.97 -18.58
CA ASP A 88 4.47 -6.09 -18.89
C ASP A 88 4.05 -5.19 -17.70
N HIS A 89 4.68 -5.38 -16.53
CA HIS A 89 4.43 -4.54 -15.37
C HIS A 89 5.24 -3.24 -15.42
N HIS A 90 4.53 -2.12 -15.47
CA HIS A 90 5.14 -0.79 -15.45
C HIS A 90 4.80 -0.05 -14.16
N HIS A 91 5.81 0.61 -13.58
CA HIS A 91 5.68 1.44 -12.40
C HIS A 91 6.10 2.89 -12.71
N GLY A 92 5.97 3.79 -11.75
CA GLY A 92 6.36 5.18 -11.86
C GLY A 92 5.39 6.03 -12.69
N ASN A 93 4.15 5.58 -12.90
CA ASN A 93 3.15 6.40 -13.58
C ASN A 93 2.73 7.57 -12.69
N ARG A 94 3.21 8.77 -13.00
CA ARG A 94 3.00 10.00 -12.21
C ARG A 94 1.53 10.43 -12.11
N ASP A 95 0.67 9.95 -13.01
CA ASP A 95 -0.78 10.18 -12.96
C ASP A 95 -1.51 9.17 -12.05
N GLU A 96 -0.78 8.20 -11.49
CA GLU A 96 -1.31 7.17 -10.60
C GLU A 96 -0.64 7.20 -9.23
N PHE A 97 0.68 7.24 -9.15
CA PHE A 97 1.39 7.04 -7.88
C PHE A 97 1.43 8.29 -7.00
N GLY A 98 1.57 8.06 -5.70
CA GLY A 98 1.54 9.09 -4.67
C GLY A 98 2.73 9.01 -3.72
N ILE A 99 2.78 9.96 -2.80
CA ILE A 99 3.70 9.94 -1.67
C ILE A 99 2.87 9.76 -0.41
N LEU A 100 3.22 8.77 0.40
CA LEU A 100 2.64 8.60 1.73
C LEU A 100 3.54 9.29 2.75
N LEU A 101 2.92 10.03 3.67
CA LEU A 101 3.56 10.95 4.61
C LEU A 101 3.15 10.65 6.05
N GLU A 102 3.93 11.13 7.01
CA GLU A 102 3.54 11.16 8.41
C GLU A 102 2.49 12.26 8.69
N PRO A 103 1.54 12.05 9.62
CA PRO A 103 0.69 13.11 10.14
C PRO A 103 1.53 14.11 10.94
N ALA A 104 1.11 15.37 11.02
CA ALA A 104 1.84 16.40 11.74
C ALA A 104 1.58 16.40 13.26
N GLU A 105 0.38 15.99 13.70
CA GLU A 105 -0.04 16.21 15.10
C GLU A 105 -0.26 14.91 15.86
N MET A 106 -1.11 14.01 15.34
CA MET A 106 -1.61 12.87 16.12
C MET A 106 -1.32 11.54 15.42
N PRO A 107 -0.94 10.49 16.18
CA PRO A 107 -0.86 9.13 15.67
C PRO A 107 -2.19 8.67 15.05
N TYR A 108 -2.07 7.87 14.00
CA TYR A 108 -3.19 7.35 13.23
C TYR A 108 -2.81 6.01 12.64
N CYS A 109 -3.79 5.15 12.39
CA CYS A 109 -3.56 3.97 11.57
C CYS A 109 -4.78 3.71 10.68
N THR A 110 -4.54 3.16 9.49
CA THR A 110 -5.64 2.72 8.63
C THR A 110 -6.31 1.48 9.23
N ALA A 111 -7.53 1.18 8.81
CA ALA A 111 -8.09 -0.14 9.08
C ALA A 111 -7.26 -1.22 8.37
N TRP A 112 -7.23 -2.44 8.92
CA TRP A 112 -6.78 -3.61 8.17
C TRP A 112 -7.66 -3.78 6.95
N HIS A 113 -7.04 -4.07 5.80
CA HIS A 113 -7.76 -4.30 4.55
C HIS A 113 -6.97 -5.22 3.63
N ARG A 114 -7.68 -5.74 2.64
CA ARG A 114 -7.12 -6.15 1.37
C ARG A 114 -7.63 -5.19 0.31
N ASP A 115 -6.72 -4.67 -0.51
CA ASP A 115 -7.06 -3.65 -1.49
C ASP A 115 -8.15 -4.16 -2.43
N TRP A 116 -8.98 -3.23 -2.90
CA TRP A 116 -10.23 -3.47 -3.59
C TRP A 116 -11.30 -4.12 -2.72
N ARG A 117 -11.05 -5.32 -2.19
CA ARG A 117 -12.01 -6.13 -1.43
C ARG A 117 -12.69 -5.35 -0.31
N ASP A 118 -11.89 -4.70 0.53
CA ASP A 118 -12.37 -4.07 1.77
C ASP A 118 -12.47 -2.54 1.66
N ASN A 119 -12.03 -1.94 0.55
CA ASN A 119 -11.95 -0.49 0.37
C ASN A 119 -12.82 0.07 -0.78
N ILE A 120 -13.42 -0.79 -1.62
CA ILE A 120 -14.28 -0.35 -2.73
C ILE A 120 -15.73 -0.77 -2.46
N HIS A 121 -16.58 0.21 -2.20
CA HIS A 121 -18.02 -0.03 -2.04
C HIS A 121 -18.63 -0.57 -3.34
N GLY A 122 -19.52 -1.55 -3.21
CA GLY A 122 -20.22 -2.19 -4.32
C GLY A 122 -19.36 -3.16 -5.11
N LEU A 123 -18.10 -3.41 -4.74
CA LEU A 123 -17.27 -4.38 -5.46
C LEU A 123 -17.91 -5.76 -5.46
N ASN A 124 -17.93 -6.40 -6.62
CA ASN A 124 -18.33 -7.79 -6.76
C ASN A 124 -17.21 -8.72 -6.24
N LEU A 125 -17.46 -9.38 -5.11
CA LEU A 125 -16.45 -10.23 -4.48
C LEU A 125 -16.13 -11.50 -5.28
N GLU A 126 -17.07 -12.00 -6.08
CA GLU A 126 -16.82 -13.17 -6.94
C GLU A 126 -15.76 -12.83 -7.98
N HIS A 127 -15.88 -11.69 -8.66
CA HIS A 127 -14.89 -11.27 -9.65
C HIS A 127 -13.54 -10.92 -9.02
N TRP A 128 -13.51 -10.33 -7.83
CA TRP A 128 -12.26 -10.12 -7.10
C TRP A 128 -11.59 -11.45 -6.75
N ASN A 129 -12.37 -12.45 -6.31
CA ASN A 129 -11.86 -13.79 -5.99
C ASN A 129 -11.29 -14.52 -7.22
N GLN A 130 -11.89 -14.32 -8.40
CA GLN A 130 -11.37 -14.90 -9.66
C GLN A 130 -9.97 -14.37 -10.00
N GLY A 131 -9.68 -13.10 -9.69
CA GLY A 131 -8.38 -12.48 -9.92
C GLY A 131 -7.37 -12.60 -8.76
N LEU A 132 -7.75 -13.18 -7.62
CA LEU A 132 -6.96 -13.17 -6.38
C LEU A 132 -5.50 -13.63 -6.58
N LEU A 133 -5.32 -14.71 -7.33
CA LEU A 133 -4.02 -15.34 -7.56
C LEU A 133 -3.36 -14.93 -8.88
N ASP A 134 -4.02 -14.09 -9.70
CA ASP A 134 -3.47 -13.65 -10.97
C ASP A 134 -2.34 -12.63 -10.71
N ILE A 135 -1.12 -12.99 -11.13
CA ILE A 135 0.05 -12.15 -10.92
C ILE A 135 -0.04 -10.83 -11.67
N ASN A 136 -0.78 -10.77 -12.78
CA ASN A 136 -0.94 -9.55 -13.57
C ASN A 136 -1.85 -8.51 -12.91
N LEU A 137 -2.56 -8.91 -11.85
CA LEU A 137 -3.46 -8.06 -11.10
C LEU A 137 -2.91 -7.85 -9.68
N PHE A 138 -3.31 -6.76 -9.02
CA PHE A 138 -3.20 -6.61 -7.56
C PHE A 138 -1.76 -6.61 -6.98
N ASN A 139 -0.87 -5.82 -7.57
CA ASN A 139 0.45 -5.54 -7.03
C ASN A 139 0.56 -4.10 -6.57
N GLN A 140 1.45 -3.83 -5.62
CA GLN A 140 1.67 -2.50 -5.06
C GLN A 140 3.10 -2.35 -4.56
N ILE A 141 3.53 -1.10 -4.47
CA ILE A 141 4.89 -0.69 -4.16
C ILE A 141 4.86 0.23 -2.96
N ASN A 142 5.82 0.04 -2.05
CA ASN A 142 6.26 1.05 -1.10
C ASN A 142 7.78 1.22 -1.23
N CYS A 143 8.23 2.37 -1.73
CA CYS A 143 9.65 2.71 -1.77
C CYS A 143 9.97 3.80 -0.75
N ALA A 144 10.73 3.43 0.29
CA ALA A 144 10.94 4.27 1.45
C ALA A 144 12.09 5.26 1.22
N LEU A 145 11.86 6.56 1.40
CA LEU A 145 12.91 7.58 1.30
C LEU A 145 13.58 7.86 2.64
N TYR A 146 12.94 7.47 3.74
CA TYR A 146 13.46 7.47 5.10
C TYR A 146 13.24 6.08 5.70
N ASN A 147 13.82 5.79 6.86
CA ASN A 147 13.48 4.54 7.55
C ASN A 147 11.97 4.50 7.81
N ASP A 148 11.29 3.47 7.31
CA ASP A 148 9.84 3.34 7.36
C ASP A 148 9.47 2.05 8.08
N SER A 149 8.69 2.17 9.15
CA SER A 149 8.10 1.05 9.89
C SER A 149 6.57 1.17 9.96
N CYS A 150 5.97 1.87 9.01
CA CYS A 150 4.52 2.14 8.99
C CYS A 150 3.72 0.91 8.56
N THR A 151 4.21 0.15 7.58
CA THR A 151 3.43 -0.93 6.96
C THR A 151 3.40 -2.18 7.83
N TRP A 152 2.20 -2.72 8.05
CA TRP A 152 1.97 -4.03 8.64
C TRP A 152 1.31 -4.94 7.62
N VAL A 153 1.68 -6.23 7.65
CA VAL A 153 1.22 -7.25 6.72
C VAL A 153 0.89 -8.56 7.44
N VAL A 154 0.08 -9.42 6.84
CA VAL A 154 -0.03 -10.84 7.22
C VAL A 154 0.60 -11.68 6.10
N PRO A 155 1.84 -12.20 6.28
CA PRO A 155 2.53 -12.95 5.24
C PRO A 155 1.72 -14.18 4.77
N GLY A 156 1.75 -14.45 3.47
CA GLY A 156 1.05 -15.58 2.84
C GLY A 156 -0.47 -15.41 2.71
N SER A 157 -1.04 -14.32 3.22
CA SER A 157 -2.49 -14.11 3.16
C SER A 157 -3.00 -13.87 1.74
N HIS A 158 -2.17 -13.40 0.79
CA HIS A 158 -2.54 -13.26 -0.63
C HIS A 158 -2.91 -14.58 -1.32
N LEU A 159 -2.42 -15.72 -0.81
CA LEU A 159 -2.68 -17.05 -1.40
C LEU A 159 -4.01 -17.66 -0.98
N ARG A 160 -4.74 -17.00 -0.08
CA ARG A 160 -5.91 -17.58 0.56
C ARG A 160 -6.94 -16.52 0.91
N HIS A 161 -8.15 -17.00 1.16
CA HIS A 161 -9.15 -16.22 1.85
C HIS A 161 -8.84 -16.09 3.34
N ASP A 162 -9.69 -15.36 4.06
CA ASP A 162 -9.51 -15.13 5.49
C ASP A 162 -9.55 -16.46 6.27
N LEU A 163 -8.73 -16.56 7.32
CA LEU A 163 -8.82 -17.65 8.29
C LEU A 163 -9.90 -17.35 9.33
N ARG A 164 -10.38 -18.41 10.02
CA ARG A 164 -11.39 -18.29 11.08
C ARG A 164 -11.02 -17.22 12.11
N SER A 165 -9.78 -17.22 12.59
CA SER A 165 -9.29 -16.24 13.57
C SER A 165 -9.23 -14.80 13.03
N GLU A 166 -8.97 -14.62 11.73
CA GLU A 166 -8.99 -13.29 11.08
C GLU A 166 -10.43 -12.78 10.95
N ALA A 167 -11.35 -13.67 10.55
CA ALA A 167 -12.78 -13.36 10.45
C ALA A 167 -13.42 -13.10 11.83
N GLU A 168 -13.05 -13.86 12.86
CA GLU A 168 -13.50 -13.62 14.25
C GLU A 168 -12.99 -12.27 14.78
N ARG A 169 -11.76 -11.88 14.40
CA ARG A 169 -11.21 -10.58 14.79
C ARG A 169 -11.91 -9.42 14.08
N PHE A 170 -12.28 -9.59 12.81
CA PHE A 170 -12.93 -8.58 11.98
C PHE A 170 -14.18 -9.16 11.27
N PRO A 171 -15.27 -9.40 12.02
CA PRO A 171 -16.45 -10.08 11.51
C PRO A 171 -17.27 -9.19 10.57
N ASP A 172 -17.20 -7.87 10.76
CA ASP A 172 -18.05 -6.92 10.06
C ASP A 172 -17.38 -6.29 8.84
N ARG A 173 -18.20 -5.73 7.95
CA ARG A 173 -17.80 -4.87 6.84
C ARG A 173 -18.63 -3.57 6.83
N PRO A 174 -18.02 -2.38 6.62
CA PRO A 174 -16.57 -2.13 6.49
C PRO A 174 -15.80 -2.48 7.77
N ILE A 175 -14.51 -2.76 7.63
CA ILE A 175 -13.67 -3.15 8.78
C ILE A 175 -13.49 -1.93 9.69
N PRO A 176 -13.84 -2.02 10.98
CA PRO A 176 -13.71 -0.88 11.88
C PRO A 176 -12.23 -0.58 12.15
N GLY A 177 -11.87 0.69 12.07
CA GLY A 177 -10.62 1.21 12.63
C GLY A 177 -10.66 1.25 14.15
N PRO A 178 -9.53 1.53 14.82
CA PRO A 178 -9.54 1.76 16.26
C PRO A 178 -10.35 3.01 16.64
N ASN A 179 -10.96 3.00 17.83
CA ASN A 179 -11.57 4.21 18.39
C ASN A 179 -10.49 5.16 18.93
N LEU A 180 -10.32 6.31 18.27
CA LEU A 180 -9.34 7.36 18.59
C LEU A 180 -9.97 8.65 19.14
N GLU A 181 -11.29 8.69 19.30
CA GLU A 181 -12.02 9.87 19.77
C GLU A 181 -11.69 10.17 21.24
N GLY A 182 -11.46 11.45 21.55
CA GLY A 182 -11.14 11.91 22.91
C GLY A 182 -9.79 11.47 23.47
N ARG A 183 -8.99 10.69 22.73
CA ARG A 183 -7.69 10.18 23.16
C ARG A 183 -6.58 11.23 23.00
N THR A 184 -5.71 11.28 24.00
CA THR A 184 -4.40 11.96 23.94
C THR A 184 -3.48 11.35 22.88
N THR A 185 -2.38 12.02 22.56
CA THR A 185 -1.38 11.57 21.59
C THR A 185 -0.83 10.19 21.95
N GLU A 186 -0.40 10.00 23.19
CA GLU A 186 0.20 8.76 23.70
C GLU A 186 -0.84 7.62 23.73
N GLU A 187 -2.08 7.92 24.10
CA GLU A 187 -3.16 6.93 24.08
C GLU A 187 -3.50 6.48 22.66
N ARG A 188 -3.45 7.39 21.67
CA ARG A 188 -3.63 7.03 20.27
C ARG A 188 -2.51 6.13 19.78
N GLU A 189 -1.26 6.46 20.09
CA GLU A 189 -0.11 5.63 19.71
C GLU A 189 -0.27 4.19 20.23
N TYR A 190 -0.58 4.03 21.52
CA TYR A 190 -0.81 2.71 22.11
C TYR A 190 -2.02 2.01 21.47
N THR A 191 -3.11 2.74 21.23
CA THR A 191 -4.33 2.18 20.65
C THR A 191 -4.11 1.70 19.22
N CYS A 192 -3.45 2.49 18.37
CA CYS A 192 -3.09 2.12 17.01
C CYS A 192 -2.17 0.90 17.00
N LEU A 193 -1.11 0.89 17.81
CA LEU A 193 -0.18 -0.23 17.88
C LEU A 193 -0.86 -1.52 18.37
N LYS A 194 -1.75 -1.42 19.36
CA LYS A 194 -2.56 -2.56 19.82
C LYS A 194 -3.49 -3.07 18.71
N TYR A 195 -4.09 -2.17 17.93
CA TYR A 195 -4.92 -2.53 16.79
C TYR A 195 -4.11 -3.27 15.71
N CYS A 196 -2.91 -2.79 15.35
CA CYS A 196 -2.01 -3.46 14.42
C CYS A 196 -1.72 -4.89 14.87
N ARG A 197 -1.26 -5.06 16.12
CA ARG A 197 -0.89 -6.36 16.70
C ARG A 197 -2.07 -7.31 16.92
N SER A 198 -3.30 -6.81 16.81
CA SER A 198 -4.49 -7.63 17.07
C SER A 198 -4.89 -8.55 15.90
N MET A 199 -4.33 -8.34 14.71
CA MET A 199 -4.53 -9.25 13.58
C MET A 199 -3.66 -10.50 13.73
N PRO A 200 -4.22 -11.72 13.70
CA PRO A 200 -3.44 -12.94 13.78
C PRO A 200 -2.36 -13.04 12.70
N GLY A 201 -1.13 -13.31 13.09
CA GLY A 201 0.00 -13.42 12.16
C GLY A 201 0.50 -12.09 11.60
N ALA A 202 0.09 -10.95 12.17
CA ALA A 202 0.58 -9.65 11.74
C ALA A 202 2.08 -9.47 11.99
N VAL A 203 2.77 -8.97 10.98
CA VAL A 203 4.20 -8.64 10.98
C VAL A 203 4.36 -7.19 10.54
N GLN A 204 5.26 -6.47 11.20
CA GLN A 204 5.65 -5.13 10.80
C GLN A 204 6.75 -5.22 9.74
N LEU A 205 6.61 -4.49 8.65
CA LEU A 205 7.70 -4.31 7.69
C LEU A 205 8.60 -3.18 8.17
N HIS A 206 9.91 -3.39 8.07
CA HIS A 206 10.93 -2.40 8.36
C HIS A 206 11.73 -2.17 7.09
N LEU A 207 11.67 -0.95 6.57
CA LEU A 207 12.37 -0.52 5.36
C LEU A 207 13.42 0.52 5.75
N GLU A 208 14.63 0.37 5.22
CA GLU A 208 15.65 1.41 5.25
C GLU A 208 15.40 2.45 4.15
N ALA A 209 16.05 3.61 4.26
CA ALA A 209 16.03 4.59 3.18
C ALA A 209 16.63 3.99 1.89
N GLY A 210 15.85 4.01 0.82
CA GLY A 210 16.19 3.47 -0.49
C GLY A 210 15.72 2.04 -0.73
N ASP A 211 15.08 1.41 0.25
CA ASP A 211 14.45 0.10 0.08
C ASP A 211 13.18 0.21 -0.77
N PHE A 212 12.93 -0.83 -1.56
CA PHE A 212 11.71 -0.97 -2.36
C PHE A 212 10.98 -2.26 -1.97
N ALA A 213 9.83 -2.12 -1.34
CA ALA A 213 8.92 -3.22 -1.05
C ALA A 213 7.93 -3.41 -2.21
N LEU A 214 8.00 -4.57 -2.85
CA LEU A 214 7.01 -5.02 -3.82
C LEU A 214 6.08 -6.03 -3.15
N TYR A 215 4.77 -5.84 -3.24
CA TYR A 215 3.82 -6.72 -2.56
C TYR A 215 2.49 -6.90 -3.29
N ARG A 216 1.84 -8.03 -3.01
CA ARG A 216 0.48 -8.34 -3.45
C ARG A 216 -0.50 -7.52 -2.63
N ASN A 217 -1.19 -6.53 -3.17
CA ASN A 217 -2.12 -5.74 -2.35
C ASN A 217 -3.40 -6.51 -1.94
N THR A 218 -3.56 -7.74 -2.45
CA THR A 218 -4.52 -8.72 -1.93
C THR A 218 -4.10 -9.38 -0.61
N LEU A 219 -2.88 -9.17 -0.12
CA LEU A 219 -2.51 -9.58 1.23
C LEU A 219 -3.13 -8.62 2.26
N TRP A 220 -3.43 -9.11 3.46
CA TRP A 220 -3.88 -8.26 4.56
C TRP A 220 -2.79 -7.27 4.94
N HIS A 221 -3.07 -5.97 4.80
CA HIS A 221 -2.12 -4.93 5.15
C HIS A 221 -2.80 -3.69 5.74
N MET A 222 -1.99 -2.83 6.33
CA MET A 222 -2.38 -1.50 6.82
C MET A 222 -1.15 -0.60 7.05
N GLY A 223 -1.37 0.68 7.31
CA GLY A 223 -0.34 1.62 7.77
C GLY A 223 -0.57 2.11 9.19
N ASN A 224 0.50 2.20 9.99
CA ASN A 224 0.55 2.76 11.34
C ASN A 224 1.50 3.96 11.39
N TYR A 225 0.95 5.14 11.64
CA TYR A 225 1.63 6.41 11.48
C TYR A 225 1.83 7.09 12.84
N VAL A 226 3.03 7.63 13.05
CA VAL A 226 3.39 8.45 14.22
C VAL A 226 3.97 9.79 13.74
N PRO A 227 3.68 10.91 14.42
CA PRO A 227 4.05 12.24 13.93
C PRO A 227 5.54 12.56 14.06
N TYR A 228 6.25 11.89 14.96
CA TYR A 228 7.67 12.14 15.24
C TYR A 228 8.63 11.33 14.36
N SER A 229 8.13 10.40 13.54
CA SER A 229 8.93 9.65 12.57
C SER A 229 8.69 10.22 11.19
N ILE A 230 9.64 11.01 10.68
CA ILE A 230 9.57 11.55 9.32
C ILE A 230 9.37 10.42 8.32
N ARG A 231 8.46 10.63 7.38
CA ARG A 231 8.09 9.63 6.39
C ARG A 231 7.84 10.27 5.04
N ALA A 232 8.44 9.65 4.03
CA ALA A 232 8.09 9.86 2.65
C ALA A 232 8.32 8.52 1.96
N THR A 233 7.24 7.90 1.52
CA THR A 233 7.28 6.58 0.88
C THR A 233 6.52 6.69 -0.43
N LEU A 234 7.24 6.48 -1.55
CA LEU A 234 6.62 6.45 -2.86
C LEU A 234 5.71 5.23 -2.90
N HIS A 235 4.46 5.45 -3.29
CA HIS A 235 3.42 4.45 -3.24
C HIS A 235 2.73 4.34 -4.59
N ASP A 236 2.89 3.18 -5.20
CA ASP A 236 2.53 2.93 -6.59
C ASP A 236 1.91 1.56 -6.77
N CYS A 237 1.30 1.33 -7.93
CA CYS A 237 0.77 0.07 -8.38
C CYS A 237 1.48 -0.31 -9.70
N PRO A 238 2.31 -1.36 -9.75
CA PRO A 238 2.81 -1.88 -11.01
C PRO A 238 1.63 -2.29 -11.90
N MET A 239 1.40 -1.55 -12.96
CA MET A 239 0.24 -1.70 -13.83
C MET A 239 0.57 -2.55 -15.05
N THR A 240 -0.34 -3.45 -15.38
CA THR A 240 -0.45 -4.11 -16.69
C THR A 240 -1.64 -3.54 -17.47
N PRO A 241 -1.69 -3.69 -18.81
CA PRO A 241 -2.89 -3.39 -19.60
C PRO A 241 -4.14 -4.13 -19.07
N GLU A 242 -3.97 -5.39 -18.67
CA GLU A 242 -5.00 -6.25 -18.11
C GLU A 242 -5.54 -5.66 -16.81
N PHE A 243 -4.68 -5.23 -15.89
CA PHE A 243 -5.14 -4.64 -14.65
C PHE A 243 -5.80 -3.27 -14.88
N LYS A 244 -5.31 -2.47 -15.82
CA LYS A 244 -5.98 -1.20 -16.20
C LYS A 244 -7.42 -1.46 -16.65
N ALA A 245 -7.62 -2.43 -17.54
CA ALA A 245 -8.94 -2.83 -18.01
C ALA A 245 -9.82 -3.36 -16.87
N TRP A 246 -9.27 -4.25 -16.04
CA TRP A 246 -9.97 -4.81 -14.88
C TRP A 246 -10.45 -3.71 -13.93
N ARG A 247 -9.58 -2.75 -13.58
CA ARG A 247 -9.90 -1.62 -12.68
C ARG A 247 -11.03 -0.76 -13.24
N GLN A 248 -11.00 -0.46 -14.54
CA GLN A 248 -12.03 0.35 -15.18
C GLN A 248 -13.39 -0.36 -15.15
N GLN A 249 -13.44 -1.61 -15.58
CA GLN A 249 -14.65 -2.42 -15.60
C GLN A 249 -15.26 -2.56 -14.20
N HIS A 250 -14.46 -2.92 -13.21
CA HIS A 250 -14.96 -3.22 -11.86
C HIS A 250 -15.33 -1.97 -11.07
N LYS A 251 -14.73 -0.81 -11.37
CA LYS A 251 -15.22 0.48 -10.85
C LYS A 251 -16.59 0.84 -11.41
N GLN A 252 -16.83 0.62 -12.71
CA GLN A 252 -18.12 0.87 -13.34
C GLN A 252 -19.19 -0.08 -12.79
N GLU A 253 -18.87 -1.37 -12.67
CA GLU A 253 -19.75 -2.37 -12.06
C GLU A 253 -20.08 -2.00 -10.61
N ALA A 254 -19.08 -1.67 -9.80
CA ALA A 254 -19.27 -1.29 -8.41
C ALA A 254 -20.17 -0.06 -8.25
N ALA A 255 -20.01 0.95 -9.11
CA ALA A 255 -20.89 2.12 -9.13
C ALA A 255 -22.34 1.75 -9.49
N GLN A 256 -22.55 0.79 -10.40
CA GLN A 256 -23.89 0.30 -10.74
C GLN A 256 -24.51 -0.50 -9.59
N ARG A 257 -23.74 -1.34 -8.91
CA ARG A 257 -24.17 -2.11 -7.73
C ARG A 257 -24.58 -1.18 -6.57
N GLN A 258 -23.84 -0.10 -6.35
CA GLN A 258 -24.21 0.93 -5.36
C GLN A 258 -25.54 1.61 -5.68
N LYS A 259 -25.85 1.90 -6.96
CA LYS A 259 -27.14 2.51 -7.36
C LYS A 259 -28.34 1.64 -7.04
N VAL A 260 -28.17 0.32 -6.97
CA VAL A 260 -29.23 -0.64 -6.60
C VAL A 260 -29.18 -1.03 -5.11
N GLY A 261 -28.42 -0.30 -4.30
CA GLY A 261 -28.38 -0.45 -2.83
C GLY A 261 -27.36 -1.45 -2.29
N ILE A 262 -26.50 -2.03 -3.12
CA ILE A 262 -25.43 -2.93 -2.67
C ILE A 262 -24.23 -2.10 -2.26
N VAL A 263 -23.93 -2.06 -0.96
CA VAL A 263 -22.87 -1.21 -0.40
C VAL A 263 -21.57 -1.98 -0.17
N MET A 264 -21.58 -3.05 0.62
CA MET A 264 -20.38 -3.86 0.86
C MET A 264 -20.78 -5.27 1.24
N GLU A 265 -20.22 -6.25 0.54
CA GLU A 265 -20.41 -7.66 0.85
C GLU A 265 -19.41 -8.12 1.90
N ASN A 266 -19.80 -9.11 2.70
CA ASN A 266 -18.90 -9.72 3.66
C ASN A 266 -18.29 -11.01 3.07
N PRO A 267 -16.95 -11.07 2.84
CA PRO A 267 -16.30 -12.23 2.22
C PRO A 267 -16.38 -13.50 3.07
N ASN A 268 -16.75 -13.37 4.35
CA ASN A 268 -16.84 -14.47 5.32
C ASN A 268 -18.27 -15.00 5.52
N THR A 269 -19.25 -14.44 4.81
CA THR A 269 -20.62 -14.94 4.83
C THR A 269 -20.63 -16.42 4.43
N ASN A 270 -21.17 -17.28 5.29
CA ASN A 270 -21.26 -18.74 5.10
C ASN A 270 -19.92 -19.51 5.01
N ARG A 271 -18.78 -18.92 5.42
CA ARG A 271 -17.48 -19.63 5.40
C ARG A 271 -17.13 -20.41 6.66
N PHE A 272 -17.71 -20.04 7.81
CA PHE A 272 -17.33 -20.57 9.13
C PHE A 272 -18.52 -20.98 9.98
#